data_AF-A0A958PKA6-F1
#
_entry.id   AF-A0A958PKA6-F1
#
_cell.length_a   1.000
_cell.length_b   1.000
_cell.length_c   1.000
_cell.angle_alpha   90.00
_cell.angle_beta   90.00
_cell.angle_gamma   90.00
#
_symmetry.space_group_name_H-M   'P 1'
#
loop_
_entity.id
_entity.type
_entity.pdbx_description
1 polymer ?
#
loop_
_entity_poly.entity_id
_entity_poly.type
_entity_poly.pdbx_seq_one_letter_code
_entity_poly.pdbx_strand_id
1 'polypeptide(L)'
;MALSKNNFPQTWLEHDRKVRPYIWNHRILGWAGKLVGLAFLGHLFFSQSAQSLEWWLQSQISGGFLLWLAYFGILGIAWQMLSLPFSLGHYVTERRYGLSRQSLGAWFADMLKGLGVGAILGTMALGLLYLAVLFSPQY
;
A
#
# COMPACT_ATOMS: atom_id res chain seq x y z
N MET A 1 -2.95 -32.07 21.56
CA MET A 1 -1.78 -32.28 22.43
C MET A 1 -0.70 -31.29 22.01
N ALA A 2 -0.58 -30.15 22.69
CA ALA A 2 0.43 -29.13 22.35
C ALA A 2 1.80 -29.57 22.90
N LEU A 3 2.81 -29.67 22.05
CA LEU A 3 4.18 -30.01 22.46
C LEU A 3 4.71 -28.94 23.41
N SER A 4 5.05 -29.34 24.64
CA SER A 4 5.72 -28.49 25.63
C SER A 4 7.06 -27.98 25.07
N LYS A 5 7.40 -26.71 25.31
CA LYS A 5 8.65 -26.07 24.86
C LYS A 5 9.92 -26.84 25.27
N ASN A 6 9.81 -27.71 26.26
CA ASN A 6 10.92 -28.51 26.78
C ASN A 6 11.35 -29.65 25.83
N ASN A 7 10.58 -29.95 24.78
CA ASN A 7 10.88 -31.03 23.83
C ASN A 7 11.57 -30.56 22.52
N PHE A 8 11.88 -29.27 22.39
CA PHE A 8 12.55 -28.76 21.18
C PHE A 8 14.08 -28.88 21.29
N PRO A 9 14.78 -29.24 20.20
CA PRO A 9 16.23 -29.20 20.20
C PRO A 9 16.73 -27.77 20.42
N GLN A 10 17.81 -27.60 21.19
CA GLN A 10 18.34 -26.29 21.59
C GLN A 10 18.64 -25.36 20.39
N THR A 11 19.07 -25.93 19.26
CA THR A 11 19.32 -25.21 18.00
C THR A 11 18.08 -24.46 17.49
N TRP A 12 16.89 -25.02 17.66
CA TRP A 12 15.62 -24.37 17.27
C TRP A 12 15.26 -23.22 18.21
N LEU A 13 15.52 -23.38 19.51
CA LEU A 13 15.27 -22.34 20.51
C LEU A 13 16.21 -21.14 20.30
N GLU A 14 17.46 -21.39 19.95
CA GLU A 14 18.43 -20.34 19.60
C GLU A 14 18.06 -19.63 18.30
N HIS A 15 17.63 -20.37 17.29
CA HIS A 15 17.12 -19.80 16.04
C HIS A 15 15.89 -18.93 16.28
N ASP A 16 14.88 -19.41 17.01
CA ASP A 16 13.68 -18.65 17.34
C ASP A 16 14.02 -17.36 18.11
N ARG A 17 14.97 -17.42 19.05
CA ARG A 17 15.43 -16.24 19.79
C ARG A 17 16.05 -15.17 18.87
N LYS A 18 16.79 -15.57 17.83
CA LYS A 18 17.37 -14.65 16.83
C LYS A 18 16.31 -14.06 15.88
N VAL A 19 15.29 -14.84 15.53
CA VAL A 19 14.25 -14.44 14.55
C VAL A 19 13.11 -13.66 15.20
N ARG A 20 12.84 -13.86 16.49
CA ARG A 20 11.77 -13.17 17.24
C ARG A 20 11.78 -11.65 17.10
N PRO A 21 12.90 -10.93 17.29
CA PRO A 21 12.95 -9.48 17.13
C PRO A 21 12.62 -9.04 15.71
N TYR A 22 13.06 -9.80 14.70
CA TYR A 22 12.72 -9.57 13.30
C TYR A 22 11.19 -9.67 13.08
N ILE A 23 10.58 -10.77 13.53
CA ILE A 23 9.13 -10.99 13.39
C ILE A 23 8.34 -9.86 14.06
N TRP A 24 8.78 -9.43 15.25
CA TRP A 24 8.09 -8.38 15.99
C TRP A 24 8.15 -7.03 15.28
N ASN A 25 9.34 -6.61 14.83
CA ASN A 25 9.51 -5.35 14.10
C ASN A 25 8.74 -5.36 12.78
N HIS A 26 8.81 -6.46 12.04
CA HIS A 26 8.07 -6.62 10.79
C HIS A 26 6.55 -6.55 11.02
N ARG A 27 6.05 -7.18 12.10
CA ARG A 27 4.63 -7.10 12.46
C ARG A 27 4.21 -5.69 12.80
N ILE A 28 4.92 -5.00 13.69
CA ILE A 28 4.56 -3.63 14.12
C ILE A 28 4.47 -2.70 12.92
N LEU A 29 5.46 -2.74 12.03
CA LEU A 29 5.44 -1.94 10.79
C LEU A 29 4.21 -2.25 9.94
N GLY A 30 3.87 -3.53 9.78
CA GLY A 30 2.68 -3.95 9.05
C GLY A 30 1.37 -3.49 9.70
N TRP A 31 1.24 -3.58 11.03
CA TRP A 31 0.05 -3.10 11.75
C TRP A 31 -0.06 -1.58 11.69
N ALA A 32 1.04 -0.86 11.87
CA ALA A 32 1.07 0.60 11.78
C ALA A 32 0.65 1.07 10.38
N GLY A 33 1.15 0.44 9.32
CA GLY A 33 0.74 0.74 7.95
C GLY A 33 -0.76 0.52 7.72
N LYS A 34 -1.33 -0.57 8.24
CA LYS A 34 -2.78 -0.83 8.17
C LYS A 34 -3.60 0.21 8.93
N LEU A 35 -3.15 0.60 10.14
CA LEU A 35 -3.81 1.65 10.91
C LEU A 35 -3.77 3.00 10.19
N VAL A 36 -2.65 3.34 9.55
CA VAL A 36 -2.58 4.55 8.70
C VAL A 36 -3.52 4.43 7.51
N GLY A 37 -3.64 3.26 6.88
CA GLY A 37 -4.63 3.02 5.83
C GLY A 37 -6.06 3.26 6.29
N LEU A 38 -6.43 2.71 7.45
CA LEU A 38 -7.76 2.93 8.04
C LEU A 38 -7.98 4.39 8.42
N ALA A 39 -6.97 5.06 8.98
CA ALA A 39 -7.04 6.47 9.32
C ALA A 39 -7.18 7.35 8.07
N PHE A 40 -6.48 7.00 6.98
CA PHE A 40 -6.60 7.69 5.69
C PHE A 40 -8.01 7.54 5.11
N LEU A 41 -8.58 6.33 5.09
CA LEU A 41 -9.95 6.10 4.66
C LEU A 41 -10.96 6.82 5.55
N GLY A 42 -10.78 6.75 6.88
CA GLY A 42 -11.60 7.46 7.84
C GLY A 42 -11.54 8.97 7.61
N HIS A 43 -10.35 9.52 7.36
CA HIS A 43 -10.19 10.92 7.01
C HIS A 43 -10.97 11.27 5.73
N LEU A 44 -10.80 10.51 4.65
CA LEU A 44 -11.54 10.74 3.39
C LEU A 44 -13.06 10.80 3.61
N PHE A 45 -13.58 9.92 4.47
CA PHE A 45 -15.00 9.82 4.74
C PHE A 45 -15.53 10.95 5.66
N PHE A 46 -14.85 11.19 6.79
CA PHE A 46 -15.34 12.14 7.80
C PHE A 46 -15.01 13.60 7.48
N SER A 47 -13.91 13.88 6.76
CA SER A 47 -13.48 15.25 6.48
C SER A 47 -14.07 15.83 5.19
N GLN A 48 -14.87 15.07 4.45
CA GLN A 48 -15.35 15.42 3.11
C GLN A 48 -14.20 15.74 2.13
N SER A 49 -12.96 15.37 2.44
CA SER A 49 -11.80 15.64 1.58
C SER A 49 -11.91 14.99 0.21
N ALA A 50 -12.58 13.83 0.13
CA ALA A 50 -12.92 13.19 -1.15
C ALA A 50 -13.78 14.10 -2.04
N GLN A 51 -14.83 14.70 -1.48
CA GLN A 51 -15.71 15.64 -2.20
C GLN A 51 -14.97 16.92 -2.57
N SER A 52 -14.17 17.47 -1.65
CA SER A 52 -13.35 18.67 -1.93
C SER A 52 -12.36 18.43 -3.07
N LEU A 53 -11.74 17.25 -3.14
CA LEU A 53 -10.86 16.87 -4.25
C LEU A 53 -11.63 16.77 -5.56
N GLU A 54 -12.81 16.16 -5.54
CA GLU A 54 -13.67 16.05 -6.72
C GLU A 54 -14.06 17.43 -7.27
N TRP A 55 -14.53 18.35 -6.40
CA TRP A 55 -14.90 19.71 -6.82
C TRP A 55 -13.73 20.49 -7.37
N TRP A 56 -12.55 20.39 -6.74
CA TRP A 56 -11.34 21.02 -7.24
C TRP A 56 -10.96 20.47 -8.63
N LEU A 57 -11.07 19.16 -8.85
CA LEU A 57 -10.78 18.57 -10.16
C LEU A 57 -11.82 18.95 -11.22
N GLN A 58 -13.11 18.99 -10.87
CA GLN A 58 -14.19 19.41 -11.76
C GLN A 58 -14.04 20.87 -12.21
N SER A 59 -13.41 21.72 -11.39
CA SER A 59 -13.13 23.11 -11.78
C SER A 59 -12.02 23.22 -12.84
N GLN A 60 -11.20 22.18 -13.02
CA GLN A 60 -10.07 22.16 -13.96
C GLN A 60 -10.31 21.25 -15.17
N ILE A 61 -11.12 20.19 -14.99
CA ILE A 61 -11.36 19.14 -15.98
C ILE A 61 -12.86 19.06 -16.25
N SER A 62 -13.24 19.18 -17.52
CA SER A 62 -14.63 19.17 -18.01
C SER A 62 -15.35 17.81 -17.94
N GLY A 63 -14.94 16.92 -17.04
CA GLY A 63 -15.56 15.62 -16.78
C GLY A 63 -15.02 14.45 -17.62
N GLY A 64 -15.80 13.37 -17.66
CA GLY A 64 -15.49 12.14 -18.41
C GLY A 64 -14.40 11.27 -17.78
N PHE A 65 -13.80 10.39 -18.59
CA PHE A 65 -12.81 9.42 -18.13
C PHE A 65 -11.54 10.07 -17.55
N LEU A 66 -11.13 11.24 -18.07
CA LEU A 66 -9.96 11.96 -17.57
C LEU A 66 -10.14 12.43 -16.11
N LEU A 67 -11.35 12.85 -15.74
CA LEU A 67 -11.67 13.22 -14.36
C LEU A 67 -11.51 12.01 -13.41
N TRP A 68 -11.96 10.82 -13.84
CA TRP A 68 -11.80 9.58 -13.07
C TRP A 68 -10.33 9.24 -12.87
N LEU A 69 -9.54 9.29 -13.95
CA LEU A 69 -8.10 9.04 -13.87
C LEU A 69 -7.38 10.03 -12.96
N ALA A 70 -7.69 11.32 -13.05
CA ALA A 70 -7.09 12.34 -12.19
C ALA A 70 -7.47 12.11 -10.72
N TYR A 71 -8.74 11.83 -10.43
CA TYR A 71 -9.23 11.59 -9.08
C TYR A 71 -8.56 10.38 -8.43
N PHE A 72 -8.66 9.20 -9.07
CA PHE A 72 -8.05 7.98 -8.53
C PHE A 72 -6.52 8.01 -8.57
N GLY A 73 -5.93 8.72 -9.54
CA GLY A 73 -4.49 8.94 -9.63
C GLY A 73 -3.96 9.74 -8.45
N ILE A 74 -4.61 10.84 -8.08
CA ILE A 74 -4.23 11.66 -6.92
C ILE A 74 -4.38 10.86 -5.62
N LEU A 75 -5.49 10.14 -5.45
CA LEU A 75 -5.67 9.27 -4.28
C LEU A 75 -4.61 8.17 -4.20
N GLY A 76 -4.27 7.56 -5.34
CA GLY A 76 -3.21 6.55 -5.43
C GLY A 76 -1.83 7.10 -5.06
N ILE A 77 -1.49 8.31 -5.54
CA ILE A 77 -0.24 9.00 -5.18
C ILE A 77 -0.23 9.36 -3.70
N ALA A 78 -1.33 9.92 -3.17
CA ALA A 78 -1.45 10.25 -1.75
C ALA A 78 -1.25 9.01 -0.88
N TRP A 79 -1.87 7.88 -1.25
CA TRP A 79 -1.67 6.62 -0.57
C TRP A 79 -0.22 6.14 -0.64
N GLN A 80 0.40 6.20 -1.83
CA GLN A 80 1.79 5.80 -2.01
C GLN A 80 2.74 6.63 -1.13
N MET A 81 2.49 7.93 -0.96
CA MET A 81 3.29 8.78 -0.10
C MET A 81 3.14 8.41 1.39
N LEU A 82 1.91 8.10 1.82
CA LEU A 82 1.63 7.64 3.18
C LEU A 82 2.22 6.26 3.48
N SER A 83 2.23 5.36 2.50
CA SER A 83 2.77 4.00 2.64
C SER A 83 4.29 3.93 2.51
N LEU A 84 4.91 4.91 1.87
CA LEU A 84 6.36 4.98 1.64
C LEU A 84 7.22 4.78 2.89
N PRO A 85 7.00 5.48 4.03
CA PRO A 85 7.82 5.30 5.23
C PRO A 85 7.74 3.86 5.79
N PHE A 86 6.59 3.19 5.68
CA PHE A 86 6.43 1.81 6.13
C PHE A 86 7.17 0.84 5.22
N SER A 87 7.07 1.04 3.89
CA SER A 87 7.81 0.26 2.90
C SER A 87 9.33 0.40 3.09
N LEU A 88 9.81 1.61 3.33
CA LEU A 88 11.22 1.86 3.67
C LEU A 88 11.62 1.20 5.00
N GLY A 89 10.74 1.24 6.01
CA GLY A 89 10.95 0.55 7.28
C GLY A 89 11.09 -0.97 7.12
N HIS A 90 10.26 -1.58 6.26
CA HIS A 90 10.38 -2.99 5.90
C HIS A 90 11.70 -3.29 5.21
N TYR A 91 12.08 -2.48 4.21
CA TYR A 91 13.38 -2.60 3.52
C TYR A 91 14.56 -2.56 4.50
N VAL A 92 14.60 -1.56 5.39
CA VAL A 92 15.68 -1.41 6.38
C VAL A 92 15.71 -2.60 7.33
N THR A 93 14.55 -3.09 7.76
CA THR A 93 14.45 -4.27 8.61
C THR A 93 15.02 -5.51 7.91
N GLU A 94 14.60 -5.80 6.68
CA GLU A 94 15.09 -6.95 5.92
C GLU A 94 16.59 -6.89 5.65
N ARG A 95 17.13 -5.69 5.36
CA ARG A 95 18.57 -5.48 5.17
C ARG A 95 19.35 -5.71 6.46
N ARG A 96 18.86 -5.21 7.59
CA ARG A 96 19.50 -5.39 8.91
C ARG A 96 19.64 -6.86 9.31
N TYR A 97 18.66 -7.69 8.95
CA TYR A 97 18.69 -9.14 9.23
C TYR A 97 19.33 -9.97 8.10
N GLY A 98 19.88 -9.33 7.06
CA GLY A 98 20.55 -10.02 5.96
C GLY A 98 19.60 -10.82 5.05
N LEU A 99 18.30 -10.56 5.13
CA LEU A 99 17.27 -11.24 4.33
C LEU A 99 17.16 -10.69 2.91
N SER A 100 17.58 -9.43 2.70
CA SER A 100 17.62 -8.79 1.39
C SER A 100 19.03 -8.39 0.97
N ARG A 101 19.38 -8.69 -0.28
CA ARG A 101 20.63 -8.24 -0.93
C ARG A 101 20.45 -6.98 -1.79
N GLN A 102 19.21 -6.50 -1.92
CA GLN A 102 18.84 -5.39 -2.80
C GLN A 102 19.40 -4.04 -2.30
N SER A 103 19.95 -3.22 -3.20
CA SER A 103 20.36 -1.85 -2.88
C SER A 103 19.15 -0.92 -2.73
N LEU A 104 19.33 0.23 -2.06
CA LEU A 104 18.24 1.20 -1.88
C LEU A 104 17.75 1.75 -3.22
N GLY A 105 18.67 2.00 -4.17
CA GLY A 105 18.32 2.43 -5.52
C GLY A 105 17.54 1.37 -6.30
N ALA A 106 17.90 0.09 -6.16
CA ALA A 106 17.13 -0.99 -6.78
C ALA A 106 15.73 -1.11 -6.17
N TRP A 107 15.60 -1.00 -4.85
CA TRP A 107 14.31 -0.97 -4.17
C TRP A 107 13.42 0.19 -4.64
N PHE A 108 13.99 1.38 -4.76
CA PHE A 108 13.25 2.54 -5.23
C PHE A 108 12.86 2.42 -6.71
N ALA A 109 13.75 1.90 -7.56
CA ALA A 109 13.44 1.62 -8.95
C ALA A 109 12.32 0.59 -9.10
N ASP A 110 12.31 -0.46 -8.29
CA ASP A 110 11.26 -1.47 -8.29
C ASP A 110 9.93 -0.91 -7.79
N MET A 111 9.95 0.00 -6.81
CA MET A 111 8.77 0.75 -6.40
C MET A 111 8.22 1.61 -7.56
N LEU A 112 9.07 2.34 -8.29
CA LEU A 112 8.64 3.15 -9.44
C LEU A 112 8.08 2.28 -10.58
N LYS A 113 8.70 1.12 -10.86
CA LYS A 113 8.15 0.15 -11.83
C LYS A 113 6.78 -0.35 -11.37
N GLY A 114 6.64 -0.66 -10.08
CA GLY A 114 5.36 -1.05 -9.49
C GLY A 114 4.29 0.01 -9.67
N LEU A 115 4.63 1.29 -9.50
CA LEU A 115 3.71 2.41 -9.77
C LEU A 115 3.34 2.52 -11.25
N GLY A 116 4.31 2.39 -12.16
CA GLY A 116 4.05 2.39 -13.60
C GLY A 116 3.11 1.26 -14.03
N VAL A 117 3.39 0.04 -13.58
CA VAL A 117 2.53 -1.13 -13.84
C VAL A 117 1.14 -0.93 -13.22
N GLY A 118 1.08 -0.45 -11.97
CA GLY A 118 -0.17 -0.15 -11.28
C GLY A 118 -0.99 0.93 -12.00
N ALA A 119 -0.36 1.97 -12.55
CA ALA A 119 -1.03 3.01 -13.31
C ALA A 119 -1.64 2.47 -14.61
N ILE A 120 -0.91 1.61 -15.34
CA ILE A 120 -1.42 0.97 -16.56
C ILE A 120 -2.62 0.07 -16.23
N LEU A 121 -2.45 -0.86 -15.28
CA LEU A 121 -3.51 -1.79 -14.90
C LEU A 121 -4.72 -1.07 -14.29
N GLY A 122 -4.47 -0.05 -13.46
CA GLY A 122 -5.50 0.78 -12.85
C GLY A 122 -6.28 1.58 -13.89
N THR A 123 -5.60 2.16 -14.89
CA THR A 123 -6.25 2.86 -16.01
C THR A 123 -7.13 1.90 -16.81
N MET A 124 -6.65 0.69 -17.11
CA MET A 124 -7.44 -0.33 -17.81
C MET A 124 -8.68 -0.73 -17.00
N ALA A 125 -8.51 -1.02 -15.71
CA ALA A 125 -9.61 -1.39 -14.81
C ALA A 125 -10.65 -0.26 -14.68
N LEU A 126 -10.20 0.97 -14.47
CA LEU A 126 -11.07 2.16 -14.42
C LEU A 126 -11.78 2.38 -15.76
N GLY A 127 -11.11 2.12 -16.88
CA GLY A 127 -11.71 2.20 -18.21
C GLY A 127 -12.86 1.22 -18.37
N LEU A 128 -12.69 -0.03 -17.92
CA LEU A 128 -13.78 -1.02 -17.92
C LEU A 128 -14.96 -0.59 -17.05
N LEU A 129 -14.70 -0.04 -15.86
CA LEU A 129 -15.75 0.49 -14.99
C LEU A 129 -16.46 1.69 -15.62
N TYR A 130 -15.70 2.60 -16.23
CA TYR A 130 -16.25 3.76 -16.93
C TYR A 130 -17.14 3.34 -18.10
N LEU A 131 -16.71 2.35 -18.90
CA LEU A 131 -17.53 1.76 -19.95
C LEU A 131 -18.81 1.13 -19.38
N ALA A 132 -18.71 0.37 -18.28
CA ALA A 132 -19.88 -0.23 -17.64
C ALA A 132 -20.91 0.83 -17.20
N VAL A 133 -20.47 1.97 -16.68
CA VAL A 133 -21.34 3.10 -16.33
C VAL A 133 -21.98 3.73 -17.56
N LEU A 134 -21.25 3.83 -18.68
CA LEU A 134 -21.83 4.35 -19.93
C LEU A 134 -22.88 3.40 -20.52
N PHE A 135 -22.70 2.08 -20.38
CA PHE A 135 -23.63 1.08 -20.90
C PHE A 135 -24.76 0.73 -19.95
N SER A 136 -24.68 1.12 -18.67
CA SER A 136 -25.78 0.87 -17.74
C SER A 136 -26.98 1.75 -18.13
N PRO A 137 -28.14 1.17 -18.45
CA PRO A 137 -29.38 1.93 -18.59
C PRO A 137 -29.59 2.70 -17.29
N GLN A 138 -29.78 4.02 -17.40
CA GLN A 138 -30.07 4.86 -16.24
C GLN A 138 -31.31 4.29 -15.56
N TYR A 139 -31.14 3.73 -14.35
CA TYR A 139 -32.25 3.46 -13.45
C TYR A 139 -32.73 4.77 -12.83
#